data_AF-A0A2V8ICV2-F1
#
_entry.id   AF-A0A2V8ICV2-F1
#
_cell.length_a   1.000
_cell.length_b   1.000
_cell.length_c   1.000
_cell.angle_alpha   90.00
_cell.angle_beta   90.00
_cell.angle_gamma   90.00
#
_symmetry.space_group_name_H-M   'P 1'
#
loop_
_entity.id
_entity.type
_entity.pdbx_description
1 polymer ?
#
loop_
_entity_poly.entity_id
_entity_poly.type
_entity_poly.pdbx_seq_one_letter_code
_entity_poly.pdbx_strand_id
1 'polypeptide(L)'
;MRLSSKLFTLCLVFFALDCSAQTLADVARQERERQKRLHSPVVVARGTTTTATASTGSTAAVVAPAAPAGPTDNKSRDEKYWRAQFQKARDDVRKAEERVQLLDLKVKELNTQVLRQSDIYNREYRLGPEIADTQKQLDESRKAVDQAKKKITDLEDELRRSGGLPGWAR
;
A
#
# COMPACT_ATOMS: atom_id res chain seq x y z
N MET A 1 22.60 53.14 -27.17
CA MET A 1 21.36 52.58 -27.75
C MET A 1 21.66 51.16 -28.17
N ARG A 2 21.06 50.06 -27.69
CA ARG A 2 19.86 49.79 -26.90
C ARG A 2 20.21 48.55 -26.05
N LEU A 3 20.40 48.65 -24.73
CA LEU A 3 19.34 48.45 -23.73
C LEU A 3 18.22 47.51 -24.21
N SER A 4 18.45 46.20 -24.24
CA SER A 4 17.38 45.18 -24.32
C SER A 4 17.87 43.75 -24.02
N SER A 5 18.76 43.57 -23.04
CA SER A 5 19.19 42.22 -22.60
C SER A 5 19.30 42.11 -21.08
N LYS A 6 18.42 42.81 -20.36
CA LYS A 6 18.22 42.63 -18.90
C LYS A 6 16.74 42.56 -18.52
N LEU A 7 15.84 42.37 -19.50
CA LEU A 7 14.40 42.21 -19.27
C LEU A 7 13.90 40.77 -19.42
N PHE A 8 14.80 39.82 -19.70
CA PHE A 8 14.48 38.38 -19.70
C PHE A 8 14.94 37.67 -18.43
N THR A 9 15.56 38.40 -17.50
CA THR A 9 16.05 37.88 -16.21
C THR A 9 15.16 38.36 -15.05
N LEU A 10 13.85 38.52 -15.31
CA LEU A 10 12.82 38.87 -14.31
C LEU A 10 11.49 38.13 -14.53
N CYS A 11 11.42 37.10 -15.38
CA CYS A 11 10.19 36.35 -15.67
C CYS A 11 10.37 34.83 -15.59
N LEU A 12 11.20 34.36 -14.66
CA LEU A 12 11.29 32.94 -14.32
C LEU A 12 11.48 32.73 -12.80
N VAL A 13 10.79 33.55 -12.00
CA VAL A 13 10.67 33.41 -10.54
C VAL A 13 9.19 33.28 -10.11
N PHE A 14 8.28 32.99 -11.04
CA PHE A 14 6.84 32.85 -10.75
C PHE A 14 6.25 31.57 -11.35
N PHE A 15 6.86 30.41 -11.08
CA PHE A 15 6.08 29.17 -11.03
C PHE A 15 5.96 28.77 -9.57
N ALA A 16 5.12 29.55 -8.89
CA ALA A 16 4.64 29.28 -7.57
C ALA A 16 3.86 27.95 -7.59
N LEU A 17 4.31 27.00 -6.77
CA LEU A 17 3.46 26.27 -5.82
C LEU A 17 1.99 26.08 -6.24
N ASP A 18 1.71 25.10 -7.09
CA ASP A 18 0.43 24.37 -7.03
C ASP A 18 0.59 23.14 -6.13
N CYS A 19 0.90 23.42 -4.87
CA CYS A 19 0.59 22.50 -3.78
C CYS A 19 -0.94 22.48 -3.64
N SER A 20 -1.61 21.55 -4.32
CA SER A 20 -2.96 21.14 -3.98
C SER A 20 -2.94 20.46 -2.61
N ALA A 21 -2.82 21.26 -1.55
CA ALA A 21 -3.02 20.83 -0.18
C ALA A 21 -4.52 20.62 0.05
N GLN A 22 -5.09 19.56 -0.53
CA GLN A 22 -6.35 19.01 -0.04
C GLN A 22 -6.07 18.54 1.39
N THR A 23 -6.60 19.31 2.34
CA THR A 23 -6.33 19.10 3.75
C THR A 23 -6.90 17.73 4.16
N LEU A 24 -6.21 17.03 5.05
CA LEU A 24 -6.71 15.78 5.66
C LEU A 24 -8.13 15.95 6.25
N ALA A 25 -8.49 17.17 6.64
CA ALA A 25 -9.81 17.53 7.12
C ALA A 25 -10.89 17.46 6.03
N ASP A 26 -10.57 17.81 4.80
CA ASP A 26 -11.52 17.75 3.67
C ASP A 26 -11.77 16.31 3.23
N VAL A 27 -10.73 15.48 3.20
CA VAL A 27 -10.86 14.03 2.91
C VAL A 27 -11.69 13.33 4.00
N ALA A 28 -11.51 13.71 5.27
CA ALA A 28 -12.29 13.15 6.39
C ALA A 28 -13.77 13.57 6.35
N ARG A 29 -14.09 14.78 5.86
CA ARG A 29 -15.48 15.23 5.67
C ARG A 29 -16.15 14.48 4.51
N GLN A 30 -15.44 14.27 3.42
CA GLN A 30 -15.95 13.56 2.25
C GLN A 30 -16.27 12.07 2.54
N GLU A 31 -15.45 11.40 3.36
CA GLU A 31 -15.75 10.03 3.81
C GLU A 31 -16.99 9.97 4.74
N ARG A 32 -17.19 10.96 5.62
CA ARG A 32 -18.40 11.02 6.46
C ARG A 32 -19.68 11.21 5.64
N GLU A 33 -19.65 12.01 4.57
CA GLU A 33 -20.80 12.15 3.67
C GLU A 33 -21.10 10.88 2.88
N ARG A 34 -20.05 10.17 2.44
CA ARG A 34 -20.20 8.88 1.77
C ARG A 34 -20.80 7.82 2.70
N GLN A 35 -20.37 7.77 3.97
CA GLN A 35 -20.92 6.84 4.96
C GLN A 35 -22.39 7.13 5.30
N LYS A 36 -22.80 8.41 5.36
CA LYS A 36 -24.21 8.79 5.56
C LYS A 36 -25.10 8.33 4.40
N ARG A 37 -24.58 8.27 3.17
CA ARG A 37 -25.32 7.75 2.00
C ARG A 37 -25.46 6.22 2.00
N LEU A 38 -24.67 5.52 2.81
CA LEU A 38 -24.64 4.04 2.83
C LEU A 38 -25.31 3.43 4.07
N HIS A 39 -25.53 4.18 5.14
CA HIS A 39 -26.26 3.69 6.32
C HIS A 39 -27.77 3.94 6.19
N SER A 40 -28.47 3.03 5.53
CA SER A 40 -29.92 2.85 5.76
C SER A 40 -30.12 2.08 7.07
N PRO A 41 -31.09 2.46 7.91
CA PRO A 41 -31.31 1.80 9.20
C PRO A 41 -31.83 0.37 8.97
N VAL A 42 -30.97 -0.62 9.14
CA VAL A 42 -31.40 -2.01 9.33
C VAL A 42 -31.86 -2.14 10.77
N VAL A 43 -33.17 -2.04 10.99
CA VAL A 43 -33.81 -2.41 12.26
C VAL A 43 -33.95 -3.93 12.28
N VAL A 44 -33.14 -4.61 13.08
CA VAL A 44 -33.32 -6.04 13.36
C VAL A 44 -34.36 -6.17 14.47
N ALA A 45 -35.63 -6.36 14.09
CA ALA A 45 -36.66 -6.79 15.01
C ALA A 45 -36.59 -8.32 15.18
N ARG A 46 -36.48 -8.74 16.45
CA ARG A 46 -36.32 -10.11 16.91
C ARG A 46 -37.68 -10.81 16.96
N GLY A 47 -37.85 -11.86 16.16
CA GLY A 47 -38.77 -12.99 16.39
C GLY A 47 -40.21 -12.86 15.87
N THR A 48 -40.56 -13.64 14.85
CA THR A 48 -41.56 -14.74 14.89
C THR A 48 -41.84 -15.28 13.48
N THR A 49 -42.12 -16.58 13.41
CA THR A 49 -42.23 -17.43 12.21
C THR A 49 -43.65 -17.46 11.64
N THR A 50 -43.77 -17.82 10.35
CA THR A 50 -44.82 -18.69 9.74
C THR A 50 -45.85 -18.06 8.77
N THR A 51 -45.60 -18.33 7.48
CA THR A 51 -46.48 -18.86 6.39
C THR A 51 -47.58 -18.02 5.73
N ALA A 52 -47.44 -17.85 4.39
CA ALA A 52 -48.31 -18.45 3.33
C ALA A 52 -47.88 -17.87 1.95
N THR A 53 -47.21 -18.64 1.09
CA THR A 53 -47.76 -19.46 -0.01
C THR A 53 -48.38 -18.65 -1.17
N ALA A 54 -47.72 -18.68 -2.33
CA ALA A 54 -48.34 -19.02 -3.60
C ALA A 54 -47.26 -19.44 -4.61
N SER A 55 -47.22 -20.74 -4.91
CA SER A 55 -46.43 -21.35 -5.97
C SER A 55 -47.21 -21.28 -7.29
N THR A 56 -46.54 -20.88 -8.38
CA THR A 56 -46.78 -21.47 -9.71
C THR A 56 -45.45 -21.50 -10.44
N GLY A 57 -44.89 -22.69 -10.59
CA GLY A 57 -43.78 -22.93 -11.50
C GLY A 57 -44.28 -22.98 -12.94
N SER A 58 -43.54 -22.34 -13.85
CA SER A 58 -43.46 -22.77 -15.22
C SER A 58 -42.07 -22.47 -15.76
N THR A 59 -41.42 -23.57 -16.13
CA THR A 59 -40.18 -23.73 -16.88
C THR A 59 -39.89 -22.61 -17.88
N ALA A 60 -38.79 -21.91 -17.65
CA ALA A 60 -37.86 -21.51 -18.70
C ALA A 60 -36.51 -21.24 -18.04
N ALA A 61 -35.62 -22.23 -18.10
CA ALA A 61 -34.20 -22.00 -17.93
C ALA A 61 -33.74 -21.10 -19.09
N VAL A 62 -33.97 -19.80 -18.95
CA VAL A 62 -33.23 -18.80 -19.70
C VAL A 62 -31.88 -18.75 -19.02
N VAL A 63 -30.95 -19.53 -19.58
CA VAL A 63 -29.52 -19.27 -19.42
C VAL A 63 -29.34 -17.83 -19.88
N ALA A 64 -29.35 -16.91 -18.92
CA ALA A 64 -28.91 -15.55 -19.15
C ALA A 64 -27.53 -15.68 -19.79
N PRO A 65 -27.26 -15.01 -20.92
CA PRO A 65 -25.93 -15.04 -21.51
C PRO A 65 -24.99 -14.56 -20.42
N ALA A 66 -24.11 -15.44 -19.96
CA ALA A 66 -23.02 -15.07 -19.09
C ALA A 66 -22.34 -13.89 -19.80
N ALA A 67 -22.43 -12.70 -19.20
CA ALA A 67 -21.60 -11.58 -19.60
C ALA A 67 -20.18 -12.14 -19.79
N PRO A 68 -19.44 -11.74 -20.84
CA PRO A 68 -18.14 -12.33 -21.12
C PRO A 68 -17.32 -12.23 -19.83
N ALA A 69 -17.13 -13.37 -19.17
CA ALA A 69 -16.23 -13.44 -18.04
C ALA A 69 -14.89 -13.03 -18.63
N GLY A 70 -14.39 -11.87 -18.20
CA GLY A 70 -13.09 -11.40 -18.62
C GLY A 70 -12.06 -12.52 -18.40
N PRO A 71 -10.92 -12.50 -19.11
CA PRO A 71 -9.96 -13.58 -19.02
C PRO A 71 -9.59 -13.85 -17.55
N THR A 72 -9.79 -15.10 -17.11
CA THR A 72 -9.42 -15.61 -15.79
C THR A 72 -8.35 -16.68 -15.95
N ASP A 73 -7.58 -16.91 -14.90
CA ASP A 73 -6.63 -18.02 -14.85
C ASP A 73 -7.33 -19.37 -14.60
N ASN A 74 -6.55 -20.46 -14.58
CA ASN A 74 -7.03 -21.82 -14.30
C ASN A 74 -7.60 -21.99 -12.88
N LYS A 75 -7.42 -21.00 -12.00
CA LYS A 75 -7.96 -20.96 -10.63
C LYS A 75 -9.12 -19.95 -10.51
N SER A 76 -9.68 -19.50 -11.64
CA SER A 76 -10.77 -18.51 -11.70
C SER A 76 -10.42 -17.15 -11.08
N ARG A 77 -9.13 -16.79 -11.01
CA ARG A 77 -8.67 -15.47 -10.57
C ARG A 77 -8.57 -14.55 -11.78
N ASP A 78 -9.06 -13.33 -11.61
CA ASP A 78 -9.07 -12.30 -12.65
C ASP A 78 -7.82 -11.41 -12.60
N GLU A 79 -7.68 -10.55 -13.60
CA GLU A 79 -6.59 -9.56 -13.66
C GLU A 79 -6.54 -8.67 -12.41
N LYS A 80 -7.71 -8.30 -11.87
CA LYS A 80 -7.80 -7.43 -10.69
C LYS A 80 -7.19 -8.10 -9.46
N TYR A 81 -7.46 -9.38 -9.24
CA TYR A 81 -6.83 -10.16 -8.19
C TYR A 81 -5.31 -10.12 -8.32
N TRP A 82 -4.79 -10.45 -9.50
CA TRP A 82 -3.35 -10.53 -9.73
C TRP A 82 -2.67 -9.18 -9.54
N ARG A 83 -3.22 -8.11 -10.12
CA ARG A 83 -2.71 -6.74 -9.89
C ARG A 83 -2.67 -6.39 -8.41
N ALA A 84 -3.72 -6.69 -7.67
CA ALA A 84 -3.76 -6.40 -6.23
C ALA A 84 -2.67 -7.17 -5.47
N GLN A 85 -2.41 -8.43 -5.80
CA GLN A 85 -1.33 -9.21 -5.19
C GLN A 85 0.05 -8.63 -5.50
N PHE A 86 0.32 -8.29 -6.77
CA PHE A 86 1.59 -7.69 -7.16
C PHE A 86 1.82 -6.31 -6.56
N GLN A 87 0.79 -5.46 -6.51
CA GLN A 87 0.87 -4.17 -5.84
C GLN A 87 1.18 -4.33 -4.35
N LYS A 88 0.47 -5.24 -3.67
CA LYS A 88 0.75 -5.55 -2.27
C LYS A 88 2.19 -6.03 -2.05
N ALA A 89 2.69 -6.93 -2.90
CA ALA A 89 4.05 -7.45 -2.79
C ALA A 89 5.11 -6.34 -2.99
N ARG A 90 4.88 -5.40 -3.92
CA ARG A 90 5.75 -4.23 -4.09
C ARG A 90 5.70 -3.27 -2.90
N ASP A 91 4.51 -3.04 -2.36
CA ASP A 91 4.34 -2.23 -1.15
C ASP A 91 5.06 -2.87 0.04
N ASP A 92 5.03 -4.19 0.16
CA ASP A 92 5.75 -4.93 1.20
C ASP A 92 7.27 -4.81 1.03
N VAL A 93 7.79 -4.87 -0.22
CA VAL A 93 9.21 -4.58 -0.51
C VAL A 93 9.56 -3.15 -0.10
N ARG A 94 8.76 -2.16 -0.52
CA ARG A 94 9.00 -0.75 -0.20
C ARG A 94 9.06 -0.52 1.32
N LYS A 95 8.09 -1.05 2.07
CA LYS A 95 8.06 -0.96 3.53
C LYS A 95 9.27 -1.64 4.19
N ALA A 96 9.69 -2.80 3.67
CA ALA A 96 10.88 -3.48 4.19
C ALA A 96 12.15 -2.67 3.93
N GLU A 97 12.28 -2.06 2.75
CA GLU A 97 13.40 -1.19 2.39
C GLU A 97 13.41 0.11 3.22
N GLU A 98 12.25 0.73 3.43
CA GLU A 98 12.10 1.88 4.35
C GLU A 98 12.56 1.54 5.76
N ARG A 99 12.24 0.35 6.27
CA ARG A 99 12.70 -0.11 7.59
C ARG A 99 14.22 -0.24 7.65
N VAL A 100 14.86 -0.76 6.60
CA VAL A 100 16.32 -0.82 6.50
C VAL A 100 16.92 0.58 6.53
N GLN A 101 16.35 1.53 5.79
CA GLN A 101 16.84 2.93 5.78
C GLN A 101 16.72 3.58 7.17
N LEU A 102 15.58 3.41 7.83
CA LEU A 102 15.36 3.96 9.18
C LEU A 102 16.35 3.38 10.20
N LEU A 103 16.60 2.08 10.17
CA LEU A 103 17.55 1.44 11.07
C LEU A 103 18.99 1.84 10.77
N ASP A 104 19.37 2.01 9.50
CA ASP A 104 20.69 2.51 9.10
C ASP A 104 20.93 3.94 9.63
N LEU A 105 19.93 4.82 9.50
CA LEU A 105 19.97 6.16 10.10
C LEU A 105 20.09 6.10 11.62
N LYS A 106 19.35 5.20 12.28
CA LYS A 106 19.45 5.02 13.73
C LYS A 106 20.84 4.57 14.17
N VAL A 107 21.47 3.62 13.45
CA VAL A 107 22.85 3.21 13.73
C VAL A 107 23.81 4.39 13.60
N LYS A 108 23.69 5.20 12.54
CA LYS A 108 24.51 6.41 12.35
C LYS A 108 24.32 7.43 13.47
N GLU A 109 23.09 7.66 13.90
CA GLU A 109 22.79 8.55 15.01
C GLU A 109 23.38 8.05 16.33
N LEU A 110 23.22 6.76 16.66
CA LEU A 110 23.81 6.17 17.86
C LEU A 110 25.35 6.24 17.85
N ASN A 111 25.97 5.96 16.71
CA ASN A 111 27.43 6.13 16.55
C ASN A 111 27.85 7.58 16.77
N THR A 112 27.08 8.55 16.28
CA THR A 112 27.33 9.97 16.51
C THR A 112 27.15 10.35 17.98
N GLN A 113 26.17 9.76 18.69
CA GLN A 113 26.00 9.95 20.13
C GLN A 113 27.16 9.38 20.92
N VAL A 114 27.67 8.20 20.56
CA VAL A 114 28.86 7.61 21.18
C VAL A 114 30.02 8.59 21.09
N LEU A 115 30.27 9.18 19.92
CA LEU A 115 31.36 10.16 19.73
C LEU A 115 31.18 11.46 20.54
N ARG A 116 29.93 11.89 20.76
CA ARG A 116 29.62 13.11 21.53
C ARG A 116 29.61 12.90 23.05
N GLN A 117 29.32 11.68 23.51
CA GLN A 117 29.20 11.36 24.93
C GLN A 117 30.58 11.15 25.56
N SER A 118 30.94 11.99 26.54
CA SER A 118 32.18 11.87 27.32
C SER A 118 32.06 10.92 28.52
N ASP A 119 30.84 10.67 29.00
CA ASP A 119 30.58 9.73 30.10
C ASP A 119 30.72 8.27 29.63
N ILE A 120 31.74 7.60 30.17
CA ILE A 120 32.08 6.20 29.87
C ILE A 120 30.94 5.25 30.27
N TYR A 121 30.27 5.51 31.39
CA TYR A 121 29.22 4.62 31.88
C TYR A 121 28.01 4.60 30.93
N ASN A 122 27.51 5.76 30.52
CA ASN A 122 26.43 5.84 29.52
C ASN A 122 26.84 5.27 28.15
N ARG A 123 28.10 5.42 27.76
CA ARG A 123 28.61 4.88 26.50
C ARG A 123 28.59 3.35 26.49
N GLU A 124 29.09 2.71 27.54
CA GLU A 124 29.25 1.26 27.60
C GLU A 124 27.95 0.53 27.92
N TYR A 125 27.18 1.00 28.90
CA TYR A 125 26.00 0.26 29.39
C TYR A 125 24.70 0.57 28.63
N ARG A 126 24.61 1.72 27.94
CA ARG A 126 23.40 2.11 27.21
C ARG A 126 23.61 2.09 25.70
N LEU A 127 24.57 2.87 25.19
CA LEU A 127 24.75 3.05 23.75
C LEU A 127 25.30 1.79 23.07
N GLY A 128 26.26 1.09 23.70
CA GLY A 128 26.82 -0.15 23.16
C GLY A 128 25.76 -1.22 22.86
N PRO A 129 24.94 -1.62 23.85
CA PRO A 129 23.86 -2.57 23.64
C PRO A 129 22.81 -2.10 22.63
N GLU A 130 22.45 -0.81 22.64
CA GLU A 130 21.47 -0.28 21.70
C GLU A 130 21.97 -0.31 20.24
N ILE A 131 23.26 -0.03 20.02
CA ILE A 131 23.90 -0.18 18.69
C ILE A 131 23.86 -1.64 18.26
N ALA A 132 24.25 -2.57 19.14
CA ALA A 132 24.27 -4.00 18.83
C ALA A 132 22.87 -4.53 18.48
N ASP A 133 21.85 -4.13 19.25
CA ASP A 133 20.45 -4.51 18.98
C ASP A 133 19.95 -3.89 17.66
N THR A 134 20.20 -2.59 17.44
CA THR A 134 19.79 -1.92 16.20
C THR A 134 20.48 -2.54 14.97
N GLN A 135 21.74 -2.93 15.09
CA GLN A 135 22.48 -3.63 14.04
C GLN A 135 21.88 -5.01 13.75
N LYS A 136 21.51 -5.77 14.79
CA LYS A 136 20.81 -7.04 14.63
C LYS A 136 19.47 -6.85 13.90
N GLN A 137 18.67 -5.86 14.31
CA GLN A 137 17.41 -5.53 13.65
C GLN A 137 17.61 -5.12 12.19
N LEU A 138 18.71 -4.41 11.87
CA LEU A 138 19.06 -4.03 10.51
C LEU A 138 19.33 -5.26 9.64
N ASP A 139 20.10 -6.22 10.15
CA ASP A 139 20.40 -7.47 9.44
C ASP A 139 19.16 -8.35 9.26
N GLU A 140 18.28 -8.41 10.25
CA GLU A 140 16.98 -9.06 10.12
C GLU A 140 16.09 -8.37 9.08
N SER A 141 16.07 -7.04 9.06
CA SER A 141 15.28 -6.27 8.09
C SER A 141 15.80 -6.43 6.67
N ARG A 142 17.12 -6.56 6.47
CA ARG A 142 17.72 -6.89 5.16
C ARG A 142 17.26 -8.26 4.67
N LYS A 143 17.27 -9.28 5.52
CA LYS A 143 16.69 -10.59 5.18
C LYS A 143 15.21 -10.50 4.83
N ALA A 144 14.45 -9.63 5.52
CA ALA A 144 13.05 -9.41 5.20
C ALA A 144 12.85 -8.77 3.81
N VAL A 145 13.74 -7.87 3.38
CA VAL A 145 13.75 -7.34 2.00
C VAL A 145 13.95 -8.45 0.99
N ASP A 146 14.93 -9.34 1.21
CA ASP A 146 15.19 -10.47 0.30
C ASP A 146 13.99 -11.41 0.21
N GLN A 147 13.35 -11.71 1.35
CA GLN A 147 12.12 -12.50 1.40
C GLN A 147 10.95 -11.81 0.69
N ALA A 148 10.80 -10.50 0.85
CA ALA A 148 9.75 -9.73 0.17
C ALA A 148 9.96 -9.71 -1.35
N LYS A 149 11.21 -9.56 -1.81
CA LYS A 149 11.57 -9.66 -3.24
C LYS A 149 11.29 -11.05 -3.78
N LYS A 150 11.63 -12.09 -3.03
CA LYS A 150 11.33 -13.47 -3.40
C LYS A 150 9.82 -13.72 -3.58
N LYS A 151 8.97 -13.13 -2.73
CA LYS A 151 7.51 -13.23 -2.89
C LYS A 151 7.02 -12.68 -4.23
N ILE A 152 7.66 -11.66 -4.79
CA ILE A 152 7.32 -11.17 -6.13
C ILE A 152 7.63 -12.24 -7.17
N THR A 153 8.83 -12.83 -7.13
CA THR A 153 9.21 -13.92 -8.04
C THR A 153 8.30 -15.14 -7.89
N ASP A 154 7.96 -15.52 -6.66
CA ASP A 154 7.05 -16.64 -6.39
C ASP A 154 5.63 -16.35 -6.95
N LEU A 155 5.17 -15.09 -6.90
CA LEU A 155 3.90 -14.65 -7.51
C LEU A 155 3.96 -14.67 -9.05
N GLU A 156 5.09 -14.29 -9.65
CA GLU A 156 5.30 -14.40 -11.11
C GLU A 156 5.24 -15.86 -11.55
N ASP A 157 5.87 -16.75 -10.80
CA ASP A 157 5.83 -18.19 -11.04
C ASP A 157 4.42 -18.76 -10.88
N GLU A 158 3.67 -18.30 -9.87
CA GLU A 158 2.29 -18.72 -9.68
C GLU A 158 1.39 -18.24 -10.83
N LEU A 159 1.54 -16.98 -11.27
CA LEU A 159 0.81 -16.41 -12.40
C LEU A 159 1.08 -17.23 -13.68
N ARG A 160 2.35 -17.56 -13.95
CA ARG A 160 2.73 -18.40 -15.10
C ARG A 160 2.12 -19.79 -15.00
N ARG A 161 2.18 -20.42 -13.82
CA ARG A 161 1.63 -21.77 -13.58
C ARG A 161 0.11 -21.80 -13.64
N SER A 162 -0.58 -20.73 -13.25
CA SER A 162 -2.03 -20.65 -13.32
C SER A 162 -2.55 -20.32 -14.72
N GLY A 163 -1.67 -20.01 -15.68
CA GLY A 163 -2.06 -19.61 -17.04
C GLY A 163 -2.57 -18.18 -17.11
N GLY A 164 -2.32 -17.37 -16.08
CA GLY A 164 -2.62 -15.95 -16.11
C GLY A 164 -1.75 -15.22 -17.13
N LEU A 165 -2.29 -14.16 -17.72
CA LEU A 165 -1.56 -13.40 -18.74
C LEU A 165 -0.36 -12.67 -18.09
N PRO A 166 0.84 -12.67 -18.69
CA PRO A 166 2.01 -11.98 -18.14
C PRO A 166 1.78 -10.49 -17.88
N GLY A 167 0.86 -9.89 -18.65
CA GLY A 167 0.44 -8.51 -18.47
C GLY A 167 -0.31 -8.21 -17.16
N TRP A 168 -0.71 -9.21 -16.39
CA TRP A 168 -1.37 -8.99 -15.11
C TRP A 168 -0.39 -8.72 -13.96
N ALA A 169 0.89 -8.97 -14.18
CA ALA A 169 1.95 -8.72 -13.20
C ALA A 169 2.33 -7.25 -13.06
N ARG A 170 2.01 -6.39 -14.04
CA ARG A 170 2.40 -4.97 -14.06
C ARG A 170 1.62 -4.11 -13.06
#